data_AF-A0A6J7LRT8-F1
#
_entry.id   AF-A0A6J7LRT8-F1
#
_cell.length_a   1.000
_cell.length_b   1.000
_cell.length_c   1.000
_cell.angle_alpha   90.00
_cell.angle_beta   90.00
_cell.angle_gamma   90.00
#
_symmetry.space_group_name_H-M   'P 1'
#
loop_
_entity.id
_entity.type
_entity.pdbx_description
1 polymer ?
#
loop_
_entity_poly.entity_id
_entity_poly.type
_entity_poly.pdbx_seq_one_letter_code
_entity_poly.pdbx_strand_id
1 'polypeptide(L)'
;MTALEWLVAYVSACGSRCSGRNWQCPAHADGSPSLSLSEGNDGAVLVHCFAGCTVHQVMHALGLDLGRLFEPHVYSPESVLGWQLRKPTFAAFSPSGGSSGSKRSGRPITTVHHVYVPDAVRLERTRYAGGGKKCCWEVKDGRDWHYAAGLDLASLPLYEQRQMLMGASAGEPVVVCESESSVDAMLKAGIYATTWAGGAASPQLHTLKEALAGARVVLIPDNDPPGLKCGEAIADALRGVCDLATIIPDPGQDARDLLEKSEPRLFLKVLEGAR
;
A
#
# COMPACT_ATOMS: atom_id res chain seq x y z
N MET A 1 18.38 10.88 17.57
CA MET A 1 16.94 11.10 17.75
C MET A 1 16.40 9.92 18.53
N THR A 2 15.78 10.14 19.69
CA THR A 2 15.15 9.08 20.49
C THR A 2 13.80 8.66 19.88
N ALA A 3 13.23 7.55 20.34
CA ALA A 3 11.89 7.13 19.93
C ALA A 3 10.83 8.21 20.25
N LEU A 4 10.95 8.89 21.40
CA LEU A 4 10.07 10.00 21.77
C LEU A 4 10.23 11.19 20.83
N GLU A 5 11.46 11.65 20.60
CA GLU A 5 11.74 12.77 19.71
C GLU A 5 11.18 12.52 18.31
N TRP A 6 11.35 11.29 17.82
CA TRP A 6 10.83 10.86 16.53
C TRP A 6 9.29 10.87 16.50
N LEU A 7 8.64 10.27 17.50
CA LEU A 7 7.18 10.16 17.54
C LEU A 7 6.51 11.52 17.73
N VAL A 8 7.12 12.41 18.52
CA VAL A 8 6.65 13.80 18.68
C VAL A 8 6.72 14.56 17.36
N ALA A 9 7.85 14.48 16.66
CA ALA A 9 8.01 15.09 15.35
C ALA A 9 7.01 14.52 14.33
N TYR A 10 6.76 13.21 14.37
CA TYR A 10 5.79 12.54 13.51
C TYR A 10 4.34 12.98 13.77
N VAL A 11 3.91 13.00 15.04
CA VAL A 11 2.57 13.45 15.43
C VAL A 11 2.35 14.91 15.03
N SER A 12 3.39 15.75 15.17
CA SER A 12 3.36 17.13 14.66
C SER A 12 3.21 17.18 13.15
N ALA A 13 3.98 16.37 12.41
CA ALA A 13 3.93 16.31 10.95
C ALA A 13 2.55 15.82 10.45
N CYS A 14 1.88 14.93 11.17
CA CYS A 14 0.50 14.50 10.91
C CYS A 14 -0.55 15.60 11.13
N GLY A 15 -0.15 16.77 11.66
CA GLY A 15 -1.03 17.92 11.88
C GLY A 15 -1.75 17.93 13.22
N SER A 16 -1.39 17.05 14.16
CA SER A 16 -1.92 17.14 15.52
C SER A 16 -1.46 18.44 16.19
N ARG A 17 -2.43 19.21 16.69
CA ARG A 17 -2.15 20.45 17.43
C ARG A 17 -1.59 20.14 18.81
N CYS A 18 -0.64 20.94 19.28
CA CYS A 18 -0.09 20.84 20.63
C CYS A 18 -0.57 21.99 21.51
N SER A 19 -0.85 21.71 22.78
CA SER A 19 -1.07 22.70 23.84
C SER A 19 -0.38 22.24 25.12
N GLY A 20 0.61 23.01 25.57
CA GLY A 20 1.48 22.61 26.69
C GLY A 20 2.27 21.34 26.34
N ARG A 21 2.02 20.25 27.07
CA ARG A 21 2.63 18.93 26.83
C ARG A 21 1.71 17.94 26.11
N ASN A 22 0.48 18.35 25.81
CA ASN A 22 -0.53 17.47 25.24
C ASN A 22 -0.74 17.77 23.76
N TRP A 23 -0.98 16.71 23.01
CA TRP A 23 -1.27 16.69 21.59
C TRP A 23 -2.74 16.36 21.34
N GLN A 24 -3.28 16.85 20.24
CA GLN A 24 -4.55 16.38 19.71
C GLN A 24 -4.42 14.90 19.37
N CYS A 25 -5.30 14.09 19.93
CA CYS A 25 -5.27 12.65 19.70
C CYS A 25 -5.68 12.34 18.25
N PRO A 26 -4.89 11.58 17.48
CA PRO A 26 -5.23 11.24 16.10
C PRO A 26 -6.39 10.22 16.01
N ALA A 27 -6.70 9.52 17.10
CA ALA A 27 -7.73 8.48 17.14
C ALA A 27 -9.16 9.00 17.34
N HIS A 28 -9.35 10.29 17.67
CA HIS A 28 -10.67 10.90 17.80
C HIS A 28 -10.60 12.41 17.56
N ALA A 29 -11.75 13.05 17.35
CA ALA A 29 -11.81 14.51 17.32
C ALA A 29 -11.92 15.06 18.74
N ASP A 30 -10.91 15.79 19.21
CA ASP A 30 -10.97 16.58 20.45
C ASP A 30 -10.93 18.09 20.18
N GLY A 31 -11.69 18.85 20.99
CA GLY A 31 -11.61 20.31 21.04
C GLY A 31 -10.44 20.82 21.88
N SER A 32 -9.93 19.98 22.79
CA SER A 32 -8.76 20.24 23.65
C SER A 32 -7.79 19.06 23.58
N PRO A 33 -6.49 19.27 23.30
CA PRO A 33 -5.48 18.22 23.20
C PRO A 33 -5.48 17.23 24.38
N SER A 34 -5.74 15.95 24.07
CA SER A 34 -5.95 14.88 25.07
C SER A 34 -4.84 13.82 25.13
N LEU A 35 -3.87 13.84 24.21
CA LEU A 35 -2.80 12.85 24.09
C LEU A 35 -1.51 13.34 24.77
N SER A 36 -1.01 12.59 25.75
CA SER A 36 0.32 12.78 26.34
C SER A 36 1.31 11.81 25.73
N LEU A 37 2.46 12.33 25.30
CA LEU A 37 3.63 11.57 24.88
C LEU A 37 4.78 11.92 25.81
N SER A 38 5.38 10.91 26.44
CA SER A 38 6.50 11.10 27.36
C SER A 38 7.45 9.92 27.32
N GLU A 39 8.67 10.10 27.83
CA GLU A 39 9.65 9.02 27.96
C GLU A 39 9.45 8.30 29.29
N GLY A 40 9.43 6.97 29.26
CA GLY A 40 9.51 6.11 30.42
C GLY A 40 10.93 6.00 30.93
N ASN A 41 11.11 5.38 32.10
CA ASN A 41 12.42 5.23 32.74
C ASN A 41 13.37 4.30 31.97
N ASP A 42 12.84 3.50 31.05
CA ASP A 42 13.53 2.55 30.19
C ASP A 42 13.78 3.10 28.76
N GLY A 43 13.45 4.38 28.52
CA GLY A 43 13.56 5.01 27.21
C GLY A 43 12.39 4.72 26.27
N ALA A 44 11.42 3.89 26.68
CA ALA A 44 10.22 3.63 25.90
C ALA A 44 9.26 4.82 25.95
N VAL A 45 8.50 5.03 24.88
CA VAL A 45 7.50 6.09 24.77
C VAL A 45 6.21 5.66 25.45
N LEU A 46 5.82 6.42 26.47
CA LEU A 46 4.52 6.32 27.11
C LEU A 46 3.49 7.14 26.32
N VAL A 47 2.46 6.45 25.86
CA VAL A 47 1.33 7.03 25.13
C VAL A 47 0.08 6.94 25.99
N HIS A 48 -0.47 8.08 26.39
CA HIS A 48 -1.67 8.13 27.21
C HIS A 48 -2.69 9.14 26.68
N CYS A 49 -3.88 8.66 26.34
CA CYS A 49 -4.99 9.51 25.90
C CYS A 49 -5.99 9.68 27.05
N PHE A 50 -6.10 10.89 27.60
CA PHE A 50 -7.01 11.19 28.71
C PHE A 50 -8.50 11.10 28.34
N ALA A 51 -8.84 11.03 27.05
CA ALA A 51 -10.20 10.82 26.56
C ALA A 51 -10.59 9.33 26.39
N GLY A 52 -9.67 8.39 26.69
CA GLY A 52 -9.99 6.95 26.74
C GLY A 52 -9.58 6.11 25.52
N CYS A 53 -8.85 6.66 24.55
CA CYS A 53 -8.26 5.85 23.48
C CYS A 53 -7.15 4.94 24.03
N THR A 54 -7.15 3.69 23.59
CA THR A 54 -6.05 2.76 23.87
C THR A 54 -4.80 3.13 23.06
N VAL A 55 -3.62 2.71 23.52
CA VAL A 55 -2.36 2.88 22.78
C VAL A 55 -2.44 2.29 21.37
N HIS A 56 -3.10 1.15 21.21
CA HIS A 56 -3.30 0.50 19.91
C HIS A 56 -4.11 1.38 18.96
N GLN A 57 -5.19 2.02 19.45
CA GLN A 57 -6.00 2.92 18.64
C GLN A 57 -5.21 4.16 18.20
N VAL A 58 -4.40 4.73 19.10
CA VAL A 58 -3.55 5.89 18.78
C VAL A 58 -2.51 5.53 17.72
N MET A 59 -1.75 4.45 17.94
CA MET A 59 -0.70 4.02 17.01
C MET A 59 -1.28 3.58 15.66
N HIS A 60 -2.45 2.92 15.66
CA HIS A 60 -3.17 2.58 14.44
C HIS A 60 -3.65 3.83 13.67
N ALA A 61 -4.18 4.83 14.37
CA ALA A 61 -4.60 6.10 13.74
C ALA A 61 -3.40 6.87 13.14
N LEU A 62 -2.23 6.72 13.75
CA LEU A 62 -0.95 7.21 13.21
C LEU A 62 -0.36 6.29 12.15
N GLY A 63 -0.98 5.16 11.80
CA GLY A 63 -0.45 4.18 10.85
C GLY A 63 0.93 3.60 11.22
N LEU A 64 1.26 3.57 12.51
CA LEU A 64 2.51 3.03 13.05
C LEU A 64 2.27 1.68 13.76
N ASP A 65 3.32 0.88 13.87
CA ASP A 65 3.35 -0.30 14.75
C ASP A 65 3.79 0.08 16.18
N LEU A 66 3.54 -0.81 17.15
CA LEU A 66 3.92 -0.59 18.55
C LEU A 66 5.44 -0.60 18.80
N GLY A 67 6.24 -1.18 17.90
CA GLY A 67 7.70 -1.15 17.98
C GLY A 67 8.26 0.26 17.97
N ARG A 68 7.55 1.22 17.36
CA ARG A 68 7.91 2.65 17.38
C ARG A 68 7.85 3.29 18.77
N LEU A 69 7.25 2.62 19.75
CA LEU A 69 7.31 3.05 21.14
C LEU A 69 8.66 2.74 21.79
N PHE A 70 9.44 1.83 21.24
CA PHE A 70 10.71 1.41 21.83
C PHE A 70 11.90 1.94 21.05
N GLU A 71 11.77 2.04 19.72
CA GLU A 71 12.86 2.45 18.84
C GLU A 71 12.41 3.53 17.84
N PRO A 72 13.24 4.55 17.57
CA PRO A 72 12.97 5.52 16.52
C PRO A 72 12.98 4.83 15.14
N HIS A 73 12.20 5.35 14.19
CA HIS A 73 12.27 4.83 12.82
C HIS A 73 13.62 5.15 12.20
N VAL A 74 14.12 4.25 11.35
CA VAL A 74 15.37 4.46 10.58
C VAL A 74 15.29 5.60 9.56
N TYR A 75 14.09 6.09 9.26
CA TYR A 75 13.82 7.18 8.32
C TYR A 75 13.22 8.37 9.06
N SER A 76 13.31 9.57 8.48
CA SER A 76 12.77 10.76 9.13
C SER A 76 11.23 10.70 9.23
N PRO A 77 10.61 11.40 10.20
CA PRO A 77 9.17 11.51 10.31
C PRO A 77 8.51 11.99 9.01
N GLU A 78 9.14 12.92 8.28
CA GLU A 78 8.64 13.46 7.01
C GLU A 78 8.66 12.40 5.90
N SER A 79 9.71 11.57 5.82
CA SER A 79 9.75 10.46 4.87
C SER A 79 8.65 9.44 5.17
N VAL A 80 8.50 9.05 6.44
CA VAL A 80 7.46 8.10 6.85
C VAL A 80 6.05 8.68 6.67
N LEU A 81 5.88 9.99 6.84
CA LEU A 81 4.62 10.66 6.55
C LEU A 81 4.34 10.75 5.05
N GLY A 82 5.36 11.01 4.23
CA GLY A 82 5.26 10.96 2.77
C GLY A 82 4.84 9.59 2.27
N TRP A 83 5.15 8.55 3.04
CA TRP A 83 4.76 7.17 2.80
C TRP A 83 3.43 6.75 3.41
N GLN A 84 2.87 7.53 4.34
CA GLN A 84 1.53 7.27 4.81
C GLN A 84 0.55 7.47 3.67
N LEU A 85 -0.37 6.50 3.53
CA LEU A 85 -1.47 6.54 2.59
C LEU A 85 -2.31 7.79 2.88
N ARG A 86 -2.02 8.90 2.19
CA ARG A 86 -2.89 10.07 2.20
C ARG A 86 -4.25 9.59 1.70
N LYS A 87 -5.32 9.86 2.45
CA LYS A 87 -6.67 9.64 1.93
C LYS A 87 -6.79 10.49 0.66
N PRO A 88 -6.93 9.88 -0.52
CA PRO A 88 -7.04 10.65 -1.75
C PRO A 88 -8.28 11.53 -1.66
N THR A 89 -8.09 12.83 -1.87
CA THR A 89 -9.18 13.80 -1.93
C THR A 89 -9.77 13.77 -3.33
N PHE A 90 -11.01 13.32 -3.46
CA PHE A 90 -11.70 13.26 -4.74
C PHE A 90 -12.63 14.45 -4.93
N ALA A 91 -12.86 14.83 -6.18
CA ALA A 91 -14.00 15.67 -6.53
C ALA A 91 -15.29 14.96 -6.07
N ALA A 92 -16.25 15.74 -5.56
CA ALA A 92 -17.53 15.20 -5.10
C ALA A 92 -18.16 14.33 -6.20
N PHE A 93 -18.31 13.04 -5.91
CA PHE A 93 -18.97 12.10 -6.80
C PHE A 93 -20.47 12.35 -6.72
N SER A 94 -21.09 12.64 -7.87
CA SER A 94 -22.53 12.49 -8.00
C SER A 94 -22.78 11.02 -8.36
N PRO A 95 -23.46 10.22 -7.52
CA PRO A 95 -23.87 8.89 -7.92
C PRO A 95 -24.72 9.02 -9.17
N SER A 96 -24.14 8.66 -10.32
CA SER A 96 -24.94 8.47 -11.52
C SER A 96 -25.84 7.28 -11.21
N GLY A 97 -27.08 7.58 -10.84
CA GLY A 97 -28.20 6.66 -10.85
C GLY A 97 -28.37 6.12 -12.26
N GLY A 98 -27.58 5.12 -12.57
CA GLY A 98 -27.46 4.55 -13.89
C GLY A 98 -26.89 3.17 -13.69
N SER A 99 -27.78 2.19 -13.56
CA SER A 99 -27.46 0.83 -13.93
C SER A 99 -26.99 0.86 -15.38
N SER A 100 -25.70 1.10 -15.59
CA SER A 100 -25.09 0.78 -16.87
C SER A 100 -25.30 -0.73 -17.01
N GLY A 101 -26.28 -1.08 -17.84
CA GLY A 101 -26.59 -2.44 -18.22
C GLY A 101 -25.39 -2.98 -18.98
N SER A 102 -24.32 -3.30 -18.27
CA SER A 102 -23.28 -4.20 -18.76
C SER A 102 -24.00 -5.49 -19.06
N LYS A 103 -24.01 -5.89 -20.35
CA LYS A 103 -24.49 -7.19 -20.81
C LYS A 103 -24.16 -8.23 -19.74
N ARG A 104 -25.19 -8.89 -19.20
CA ARG A 104 -25.05 -9.88 -18.12
C ARG A 104 -24.05 -10.92 -18.59
N SER A 105 -22.80 -10.80 -18.14
CA SER A 105 -21.73 -11.74 -18.44
C SER A 105 -21.94 -13.00 -17.62
N GLY A 106 -23.04 -13.74 -17.82
CA GLY A 106 -23.31 -14.97 -17.08
C GLY A 106 -23.28 -14.85 -15.55
N ARG A 107 -23.20 -15.99 -14.85
CA ARG A 107 -23.12 -16.07 -13.38
C ARG A 107 -21.69 -15.75 -12.90
N PRO A 108 -21.50 -14.88 -11.90
CA PRO A 108 -20.18 -14.65 -11.30
C PRO A 108 -19.68 -15.93 -10.61
N ILE A 109 -18.41 -16.28 -10.82
CA ILE A 109 -17.72 -17.38 -10.14
C ILE A 109 -16.97 -16.84 -8.92
N THR A 110 -16.15 -15.81 -9.13
CA THR A 110 -15.31 -15.23 -8.07
C THR A 110 -15.43 -13.72 -8.11
N THR A 111 -15.62 -13.11 -6.94
CA THR A 111 -15.51 -11.66 -6.72
C THR A 111 -14.50 -11.44 -5.61
N VAL A 112 -13.48 -10.64 -5.90
CA VAL A 112 -12.40 -10.29 -4.97
C VAL A 112 -12.33 -8.77 -4.87
N HIS A 113 -12.14 -8.26 -3.66
CA HIS A 113 -11.98 -6.83 -3.39
C HIS A 113 -10.55 -6.56 -2.94
N HIS A 114 -9.80 -5.79 -3.73
CA HIS A 114 -8.45 -5.33 -3.40
C HIS A 114 -8.54 -3.92 -2.81
N VAL A 115 -8.19 -3.78 -1.54
CA VAL A 115 -8.35 -2.51 -0.80
C VAL A 115 -7.10 -1.65 -1.00
N TYR A 116 -7.26 -0.51 -1.68
CA TYR A 116 -6.17 0.46 -1.89
C TYR A 116 -6.08 1.47 -0.75
N VAL A 117 -7.24 1.93 -0.26
CA VAL A 117 -7.32 2.85 0.87
C VAL A 117 -8.37 2.30 1.84
N PRO A 118 -7.96 1.89 3.06
CA PRO A 118 -8.89 1.38 4.06
C PRO A 118 -10.06 2.34 4.27
N ASP A 119 -11.27 1.79 4.26
CA ASP A 119 -12.52 2.53 4.42
C ASP A 119 -12.74 3.67 3.41
N ALA A 120 -12.08 3.66 2.25
CA ALA A 120 -12.28 4.70 1.24
C ALA A 120 -12.30 4.17 -0.20
N VAL A 121 -11.33 3.35 -0.62
CA VAL A 121 -11.18 2.95 -2.03
C VAL A 121 -10.81 1.48 -2.15
N ARG A 122 -11.53 0.75 -3.00
CA ARG A 122 -11.21 -0.64 -3.37
C ARG A 122 -11.47 -0.93 -4.84
N LEU A 123 -10.81 -1.95 -5.35
CA LEU A 123 -11.04 -2.51 -6.68
C LEU A 123 -11.79 -3.85 -6.55
N GLU A 124 -12.98 -3.92 -7.12
CA GLU A 124 -13.71 -5.17 -7.31
C GLU A 124 -13.26 -5.84 -8.61
N ARG A 125 -12.79 -7.09 -8.52
CA ARG A 125 -12.50 -7.95 -9.67
C ARG A 125 -13.44 -9.14 -9.65
N THR A 126 -14.26 -9.25 -10.69
CA THR A 126 -15.22 -10.36 -10.85
C THR A 126 -14.89 -11.18 -12.09
N ARG A 127 -14.83 -12.51 -11.94
CA ARG A 127 -14.75 -13.48 -13.04
C ARG A 127 -16.08 -14.22 -13.18
N TYR A 128 -16.44 -14.55 -14.42
CA TYR A 128 -17.73 -15.15 -14.74
C TYR A 128 -17.58 -16.51 -15.42
N ALA A 129 -18.61 -17.36 -15.30
CA ALA A 129 -18.60 -18.73 -15.80
C ALA A 129 -18.43 -18.89 -17.33
N GLY A 130 -18.63 -17.82 -18.09
CA GLY A 130 -18.35 -17.76 -19.53
C GLY A 130 -16.98 -17.19 -19.89
N GLY A 131 -16.03 -17.11 -18.95
CA GLY A 131 -14.69 -16.56 -19.18
C GLY A 131 -14.62 -15.02 -19.16
N GLY A 132 -15.75 -14.33 -18.95
CA GLY A 132 -15.78 -12.88 -18.79
C GLY A 132 -15.06 -12.42 -17.52
N LYS A 133 -14.45 -11.22 -17.58
CA LYS A 133 -13.90 -10.51 -16.42
C LYS A 133 -14.44 -9.08 -16.36
N LYS A 134 -14.66 -8.58 -15.15
CA LYS A 134 -15.07 -7.19 -14.88
C LYS A 134 -14.22 -6.64 -13.74
N CYS A 135 -13.71 -5.43 -13.92
CA CYS A 135 -12.95 -4.71 -12.90
C CYS A 135 -13.67 -3.37 -12.66
N CYS A 136 -14.07 -3.10 -11.43
CA CYS A 136 -14.78 -1.88 -11.05
C CYS A 136 -14.17 -1.27 -9.80
N TRP A 137 -13.87 0.02 -9.86
CA TRP A 137 -13.47 0.78 -8.70
C TRP A 137 -14.69 1.14 -7.87
N GLU A 138 -14.55 1.06 -6.55
CA GLU A 138 -15.56 1.45 -5.59
C GLU A 138 -15.00 2.45 -4.60
N VAL A 139 -15.80 3.46 -4.27
CA VAL A 139 -15.52 4.45 -3.23
C VAL A 139 -16.55 4.30 -2.13
N LYS A 140 -16.11 4.42 -0.88
CA LYS A 140 -16.98 4.35 0.30
C LYS A 140 -17.64 5.70 0.54
N ASP A 141 -18.96 5.71 0.69
CA ASP A 141 -19.74 6.86 1.16
C ASP A 141 -20.56 6.44 2.39
N GLY A 142 -20.20 6.99 3.55
CA GLY A 142 -20.74 6.56 4.84
C GLY A 142 -20.53 5.06 5.09
N ARG A 143 -21.62 4.28 4.98
CA ARG A 143 -21.61 2.82 5.17
C ARG A 143 -21.63 2.04 3.86
N ASP A 144 -21.91 2.70 2.74
CA ASP A 144 -22.16 2.07 1.46
C ASP A 144 -20.96 2.20 0.51
N TRP A 145 -20.85 1.26 -0.43
CA TRP A 145 -19.84 1.28 -1.49
C TRP A 145 -20.51 1.60 -2.81
N HIS A 146 -19.93 2.51 -3.57
CA HIS A 146 -20.46 2.95 -4.86
C HIS A 146 -19.42 2.78 -5.96
N TYR A 147 -19.85 2.27 -7.11
CA TYR A 147 -18.99 2.19 -8.28
C TYR A 147 -18.58 3.59 -8.75
N ALA A 148 -17.28 3.81 -8.86
CA ALA A 148 -16.68 5.07 -9.26
C ALA A 148 -16.21 4.99 -10.72
N ALA A 149 -16.86 5.74 -11.59
CA ALA A 149 -16.39 6.01 -12.94
C ALA A 149 -15.50 7.26 -12.93
N GLY A 150 -14.32 7.19 -13.57
CA GLY A 150 -13.42 8.35 -13.68
C GLY A 150 -12.56 8.62 -12.44
N LEU A 151 -12.34 7.61 -11.59
CA LEU A 151 -11.37 7.69 -10.51
C LEU A 151 -9.97 7.99 -11.07
N ASP A 152 -9.29 9.00 -10.53
CA ASP A 152 -7.91 9.28 -10.90
C ASP A 152 -6.99 8.21 -10.30
N LEU A 153 -6.77 7.15 -11.07
CA LEU A 153 -5.97 6.01 -10.64
C LEU A 153 -4.51 6.38 -10.39
N ALA A 154 -3.98 7.44 -11.02
CA ALA A 154 -2.60 7.86 -10.80
C ALA A 154 -2.40 8.49 -9.40
N SER A 155 -3.47 9.02 -8.79
CA SER A 155 -3.46 9.59 -7.44
C SER A 155 -3.60 8.55 -6.33
N LEU A 156 -3.95 7.31 -6.67
CA LEU A 156 -4.07 6.23 -5.69
C LEU A 156 -2.67 5.77 -5.24
N PRO A 157 -2.55 5.31 -3.98
CA PRO A 157 -1.32 4.66 -3.54
C PRO A 157 -1.03 3.39 -4.33
N LEU A 158 0.19 2.87 -4.18
CA LEU A 158 0.48 1.51 -4.64
C LEU A 158 -0.33 0.49 -3.82
N TYR A 159 -0.71 -0.60 -4.45
CA TYR A 159 -1.40 -1.68 -3.75
C TYR A 159 -0.48 -2.31 -2.71
N GLU A 160 -0.96 -2.43 -1.48
CA GLU A 160 -0.16 -2.94 -0.34
C GLU A 160 1.12 -2.14 -0.05
N GLN A 161 1.14 -0.84 -0.42
CA GLN A 161 2.28 0.06 -0.23
C GLN A 161 2.84 0.03 1.20
N ARG A 162 1.99 -0.09 2.23
CA ARG A 162 2.47 -0.19 3.62
C ARG A 162 3.31 -1.45 3.85
N GLN A 163 2.85 -2.61 3.38
CA GLN A 163 3.61 -3.86 3.53
C GLN A 163 4.90 -3.83 2.70
N MET A 164 4.82 -3.28 1.47
CA MET A 164 5.98 -3.03 0.62
C MET A 164 7.06 -2.21 1.34
N LEU A 165 6.68 -1.12 1.99
CA LEU A 165 7.62 -0.26 2.74
C LEU A 165 8.23 -0.97 3.94
N MET A 166 7.49 -1.85 4.62
CA MET A 166 8.04 -2.66 5.70
C MET A 166 9.17 -3.56 5.19
N GLY A 167 8.95 -4.26 4.08
CA GLY A 167 9.98 -5.09 3.44
C GLY A 167 11.20 -4.29 3.02
N ALA A 168 10.98 -3.18 2.31
CA ALA A 168 12.06 -2.28 1.90
C ALA A 168 12.86 -1.75 3.10
N SER A 169 12.19 -1.39 4.20
CA SER A 169 12.83 -0.90 5.43
C SER A 169 13.64 -1.98 6.15
N ALA A 170 13.24 -3.24 6.03
CA ALA A 170 13.96 -4.39 6.56
C ALA A 170 15.15 -4.84 5.66
N GLY A 171 15.33 -4.22 4.49
CA GLY A 171 16.32 -4.65 3.50
C GLY A 171 15.94 -5.95 2.77
N GLU A 172 14.68 -6.36 2.88
CA GLU A 172 14.14 -7.52 2.19
C GLU A 172 13.77 -7.16 0.74
N PRO A 173 13.86 -8.11 -0.21
CA PRO A 173 13.46 -7.87 -1.58
C PRO A 173 11.95 -7.62 -1.68
N VAL A 174 11.58 -6.58 -2.42
CA VAL A 174 10.20 -6.22 -2.76
C VAL A 174 9.93 -6.60 -4.21
N VAL A 175 8.91 -7.44 -4.43
CA VAL A 175 8.46 -7.81 -5.78
C VAL A 175 7.53 -6.73 -6.34
N VAL A 176 7.80 -6.28 -7.55
CA VAL A 176 6.90 -5.40 -8.32
C VAL A 176 6.32 -6.22 -9.47
N CYS A 177 4.99 -6.32 -9.55
CA CYS A 177 4.28 -7.07 -10.59
C CYS A 177 3.01 -6.34 -11.05
N GLU A 178 2.39 -6.78 -12.15
CA GLU A 178 1.34 -6.02 -12.84
C GLU A 178 -0.07 -6.13 -12.26
N SER A 179 -0.33 -7.08 -11.35
CA SER A 179 -1.69 -7.30 -10.84
C SER A 179 -1.79 -7.48 -9.33
N GLU A 180 -2.90 -7.01 -8.76
CA GLU A 180 -3.19 -7.13 -7.32
C GLU A 180 -3.31 -8.60 -6.92
N SER A 181 -3.82 -9.41 -7.84
CA SER A 181 -3.89 -10.86 -7.70
C SER A 181 -2.52 -11.49 -7.51
N SER A 182 -1.51 -11.10 -8.28
CA SER A 182 -0.15 -11.61 -8.11
C SER A 182 0.47 -11.13 -6.79
N VAL A 183 0.21 -9.88 -6.39
CA VAL A 183 0.61 -9.35 -5.08
C VAL A 183 0.02 -10.17 -3.93
N ASP A 184 -1.29 -10.45 -3.95
CA ASP A 184 -1.94 -11.25 -2.89
C ASP A 184 -1.31 -12.64 -2.76
N ALA A 185 -0.93 -13.26 -3.89
CA ALA A 185 -0.28 -14.57 -3.88
C ALA A 185 1.12 -14.51 -3.25
N MET A 186 1.91 -13.48 -3.58
CA MET A 186 3.23 -13.24 -3.01
C MET A 186 3.15 -12.98 -1.50
N LEU A 187 2.24 -12.10 -1.06
CA LEU A 187 2.05 -11.80 0.37
C LEU A 187 1.62 -13.04 1.15
N LYS A 188 0.74 -13.86 0.59
CA LYS A 188 0.35 -15.15 1.21
C LYS A 188 1.52 -16.13 1.34
N ALA A 189 2.50 -16.03 0.45
CA ALA A 189 3.75 -16.79 0.51
C ALA A 189 4.82 -16.16 1.42
N GLY A 190 4.53 -15.01 2.06
CA GLY A 190 5.46 -14.29 2.93
C GLY A 190 6.47 -13.43 2.17
N ILE A 191 6.17 -13.05 0.93
CA ILE A 191 7.02 -12.23 0.07
C ILE A 191 6.41 -10.84 -0.04
N TYR A 192 7.18 -9.81 0.30
CA TYR A 192 6.75 -8.42 0.11
C TYR A 192 6.57 -8.11 -1.36
N ALA A 193 5.39 -7.62 -1.74
CA ALA A 193 5.07 -7.30 -3.12
C ALA A 193 4.15 -6.08 -3.23
N THR A 194 4.17 -5.44 -4.40
CA THR A 194 3.28 -4.32 -4.72
C THR A 194 2.93 -4.28 -6.20
N THR A 195 1.87 -3.54 -6.52
CA THR A 195 1.44 -3.18 -7.87
C THR A 195 0.81 -1.79 -7.86
N TRP A 196 0.36 -1.31 -9.02
CA TRP A 196 -0.26 0.01 -9.19
C TRP A 196 -1.68 -0.11 -9.73
N ALA A 197 -2.47 0.94 -9.53
CA ALA A 197 -3.81 1.03 -10.07
C ALA A 197 -3.79 1.25 -11.59
N GLY A 198 -4.58 0.47 -12.34
CA GLY A 198 -4.78 0.65 -13.78
C GLY A 198 -4.03 -0.32 -14.70
N GLY A 199 -3.17 -1.18 -14.14
CA GLY A 199 -2.48 -2.26 -14.88
C GLY A 199 -1.51 -1.76 -15.95
N ALA A 200 -1.11 -2.64 -16.87
CA ALA A 200 -0.02 -2.45 -17.83
C ALA A 200 -0.04 -1.12 -18.63
N ALA A 201 -1.23 -0.58 -18.90
CA ALA A 201 -1.40 0.63 -19.69
C ALA A 201 -1.02 1.93 -18.95
N SER A 202 -1.00 1.89 -17.61
CA SER A 202 -0.87 3.10 -16.78
C SER A 202 0.05 2.87 -15.56
N PRO A 203 1.33 2.51 -15.75
CA PRO A 203 2.26 2.37 -14.63
C PRO A 203 2.46 3.71 -13.92
N GLN A 204 2.32 3.71 -12.59
CA GLN A 204 2.54 4.88 -11.74
C GLN A 204 4.04 5.14 -11.53
N LEU A 205 4.77 5.47 -12.60
CA LEU A 205 6.23 5.53 -12.59
C LEU A 205 6.80 6.49 -11.53
N HIS A 206 6.19 7.66 -11.33
CA HIS A 206 6.63 8.62 -10.31
C HIS A 206 6.51 8.04 -8.90
N THR A 207 5.33 7.51 -8.56
CA THR A 207 5.06 6.89 -7.25
C THR A 207 5.98 5.70 -6.98
N LEU A 208 6.23 4.86 -8.00
CA LEU A 208 7.16 3.74 -7.89
C LEU A 208 8.59 4.21 -7.58
N LYS A 209 9.08 5.24 -8.29
CA LYS A 209 10.42 5.81 -8.02
C LYS A 209 10.57 6.33 -6.60
N GLU A 210 9.59 7.10 -6.14
CA GLU A 210 9.63 7.68 -4.79
C GLU A 210 9.54 6.61 -3.70
N ALA A 211 8.65 5.64 -3.85
CA ALA A 211 8.39 4.63 -2.83
C ALA A 211 9.48 3.56 -2.72
N LEU A 212 10.21 3.29 -3.81
CA LEU A 212 11.21 2.22 -3.89
C LEU A 212 12.66 2.73 -3.87
N ALA A 213 12.89 4.03 -3.65
CA ALA A 213 14.23 4.59 -3.62
C ALA A 213 15.12 3.88 -2.58
N GLY A 214 16.26 3.35 -3.04
CA GLY A 214 17.21 2.59 -2.21
C GLY A 214 16.77 1.19 -1.79
N ALA A 215 15.56 0.75 -2.17
CA ALA A 215 15.07 -0.59 -1.84
C ALA A 215 15.74 -1.68 -2.71
N ARG A 216 15.63 -2.94 -2.28
CA ARG A 216 15.91 -4.10 -3.14
C ARG A 216 14.64 -4.49 -3.87
N VAL A 217 14.64 -4.43 -5.20
CA VAL A 217 13.46 -4.60 -6.03
C VAL A 217 13.65 -5.73 -7.02
N VAL A 218 12.66 -6.62 -7.10
CA VAL A 218 12.57 -7.63 -8.15
C VAL A 218 11.33 -7.36 -8.99
N LEU A 219 11.55 -6.92 -10.23
CA LEU A 219 10.48 -6.67 -11.20
C LEU A 219 10.13 -7.97 -11.94
N ILE A 220 8.85 -8.32 -11.94
CA ILE A 220 8.31 -9.49 -12.64
C ILE A 220 7.12 -9.03 -13.48
N PRO A 221 7.35 -8.68 -14.76
CA PRO A 221 6.27 -8.32 -15.67
C PRO A 221 5.50 -9.56 -16.13
N ASP A 222 4.29 -9.35 -16.63
CA ASP A 222 3.57 -10.38 -17.37
C ASP A 222 4.32 -10.63 -18.69
N ASN A 223 4.60 -11.89 -19.04
CA ASN A 223 5.32 -12.22 -20.27
C ASN A 223 4.37 -12.27 -21.46
N ASP A 224 3.80 -11.11 -21.77
CA ASP A 224 3.07 -10.80 -22.99
C ASP A 224 3.50 -9.42 -23.54
N PRO A 225 3.14 -9.03 -24.78
CA PRO A 225 3.65 -7.79 -25.36
C PRO A 225 3.29 -6.52 -24.56
N PRO A 226 2.05 -6.34 -24.05
CA PRO A 226 1.74 -5.21 -23.17
C PRO A 226 2.54 -5.22 -21.85
N GLY A 227 2.67 -6.37 -21.22
CA GLY A 227 3.33 -6.51 -19.92
C GLY A 227 4.83 -6.29 -20.00
N LEU A 228 5.50 -6.86 -21.01
CA LEU A 228 6.92 -6.61 -21.27
C LEU A 228 7.21 -5.12 -21.52
N LYS A 229 6.37 -4.45 -22.32
CA LYS A 229 6.49 -3.01 -22.55
C LYS A 229 6.31 -2.20 -21.26
N CYS A 230 5.38 -2.61 -20.40
CA CYS A 230 5.18 -2.00 -19.09
C CYS A 230 6.40 -2.21 -18.18
N GLY A 231 6.90 -3.46 -18.12
CA GLY A 231 8.10 -3.85 -17.39
C GLY A 231 9.33 -3.06 -17.81
N GLU A 232 9.57 -2.88 -19.12
CA GLU A 232 10.64 -2.04 -19.63
C GLU A 232 10.53 -0.59 -19.13
N ALA A 233 9.33 0.01 -19.20
CA ALA A 233 9.11 1.37 -18.73
C ALA A 233 9.37 1.52 -17.21
N ILE A 234 9.00 0.52 -16.41
CA ILE A 234 9.26 0.49 -14.96
C ILE A 234 10.75 0.28 -14.69
N ALA A 235 11.40 -0.64 -15.38
CA ALA A 235 12.82 -0.92 -15.22
C ALA A 235 13.66 0.31 -15.53
N ASP A 236 13.36 1.02 -16.61
CA ASP A 236 14.04 2.27 -16.97
C ASP A 236 13.75 3.40 -15.98
N ALA A 237 12.52 3.45 -15.43
CA ALA A 237 12.16 4.41 -14.40
C ALA A 237 12.96 4.19 -13.10
N LEU A 238 13.15 2.93 -12.70
CA LEU A 238 13.81 2.54 -11.44
C LEU A 238 15.33 2.40 -11.54
N ARG A 239 15.89 2.44 -12.76
CA ARG A 239 17.34 2.37 -12.99
C ARG A 239 18.08 3.47 -12.24
N GLY A 240 19.00 3.07 -11.36
CA GLY A 240 19.78 4.00 -10.53
C GLY A 240 19.02 4.61 -9.36
N VAL A 241 17.75 4.23 -9.15
CA VAL A 241 16.92 4.64 -8.01
C VAL A 241 16.94 3.58 -6.91
N CYS A 242 16.99 2.29 -7.29
CA CYS A 242 16.99 1.15 -6.39
C CYS A 242 17.95 0.04 -6.85
N ASP A 243 18.15 -0.98 -6.02
CA ASP A 243 18.83 -2.23 -6.40
C ASP A 243 17.83 -3.11 -7.16
N LEU A 244 17.86 -3.04 -8.49
CA LEU A 244 16.84 -3.62 -9.36
C LEU A 244 17.33 -4.88 -10.06
N ALA A 245 16.61 -5.98 -9.85
CA ALA A 245 16.67 -7.17 -10.69
C ALA A 245 15.35 -7.35 -11.47
N THR A 246 15.40 -8.04 -12.61
CA THR A 246 14.21 -8.38 -13.41
C THR A 246 14.18 -9.86 -13.70
N ILE A 247 13.03 -10.49 -13.46
CA ILE A 247 12.79 -11.90 -13.78
C ILE A 247 11.63 -11.97 -14.76
N ILE A 248 11.88 -12.52 -15.94
CA ILE A 248 10.84 -12.73 -16.95
C ILE A 248 10.31 -14.17 -16.79
N PRO A 249 9.00 -14.38 -16.53
CA PRO A 249 8.43 -15.72 -16.42
C PRO A 249 8.32 -16.38 -17.81
N ASP A 250 7.82 -17.62 -17.92
CA ASP A 250 7.67 -18.26 -19.25
C ASP A 250 6.64 -17.50 -20.12
N PRO A 251 6.66 -17.65 -21.46
CA PRO A 251 5.72 -16.95 -22.33
C PRO A 251 4.25 -17.17 -21.95
N GLY A 252 3.51 -16.06 -21.83
CA GLY A 252 2.10 -16.04 -21.43
C GLY A 252 1.85 -16.20 -19.93
N GLN A 253 2.90 -16.19 -19.11
CA GLN A 253 2.80 -16.31 -17.66
C GLN A 253 2.96 -14.98 -16.94
N ASP A 254 2.46 -14.93 -15.71
CA ASP A 254 2.62 -13.81 -14.80
C ASP A 254 3.48 -14.17 -13.57
N ALA A 255 3.65 -13.21 -12.66
CA ALA A 255 4.41 -13.41 -11.43
C ALA A 255 3.81 -14.50 -10.50
N ARG A 256 2.49 -14.71 -10.53
CA ARG A 256 1.84 -15.76 -9.73
C ARG A 256 2.15 -17.13 -10.30
N ASP A 257 2.08 -17.30 -11.62
CA ASP A 257 2.43 -18.57 -12.27
C ASP A 257 3.89 -18.96 -11.97
N LEU A 258 4.80 -17.99 -11.95
CA LEU A 258 6.20 -18.20 -11.60
C LEU A 258 6.37 -18.66 -10.14
N LEU A 259 5.62 -18.05 -9.22
CA LEU A 259 5.57 -18.45 -7.82
C LEU A 259 5.00 -19.87 -7.67
N GLU A 260 3.93 -20.22 -8.39
CA GLU A 260 3.30 -21.54 -8.27
C GLU A 260 4.20 -22.68 -8.79
N LYS A 261 5.05 -22.40 -9.78
CA LYS A 261 6.06 -23.35 -10.28
C LYS A 261 7.23 -23.58 -9.32
N SER A 262 7.47 -22.65 -8.41
CA SER A 262 8.61 -22.65 -7.50
C SER A 262 8.12 -22.94 -6.10
N GLU A 263 8.72 -23.89 -5.34
CA GLU A 263 8.38 -23.94 -3.91
C GLU A 263 8.68 -22.57 -3.28
N PRO A 264 7.82 -21.98 -2.43
CA PRO A 264 8.00 -20.61 -1.94
C PRO A 264 9.38 -20.33 -1.33
N ARG A 265 9.96 -21.33 -0.65
CA ARG A 265 11.32 -21.24 -0.09
C ARG A 265 12.43 -21.22 -1.15
N LEU A 266 12.22 -21.89 -2.28
CA LEU A 266 13.13 -21.84 -3.42
C LEU A 266 12.97 -20.52 -4.16
N PHE A 267 11.75 -20.00 -4.26
CA PHE A 267 11.49 -18.70 -4.86
C PHE A 267 12.19 -17.57 -4.09
N LEU A 268 12.16 -17.59 -2.76
CA LEU A 268 12.94 -16.65 -1.93
C LEU A 268 14.44 -16.69 -2.25
N LYS A 269 15.03 -17.87 -2.45
CA LYS A 269 16.44 -17.98 -2.88
C LYS A 269 16.69 -17.41 -4.27
N VAL A 270 15.73 -17.56 -5.18
CA VAL A 270 15.79 -16.93 -6.51
C VAL A 270 15.79 -15.41 -6.36
N LEU A 271 14.92 -14.85 -5.49
CA LEU A 271 14.90 -13.41 -5.20
C LEU A 271 16.19 -12.93 -4.53
N GLU A 272 16.76 -13.71 -3.62
CA GLU A 272 18.02 -13.39 -2.93
C GLU A 272 19.23 -13.39 -3.89
N GLY A 273 19.23 -14.32 -4.86
CA GLY A 273 20.28 -14.49 -5.85
C GLY A 273 20.17 -13.58 -7.08
N ALA A 274 19.00 -12.96 -7.30
CA ALA A 274 18.81 -11.96 -8.33
C ALA A 274 19.57 -10.68 -7.94
N ARG A 275 20.73 -10.46 -8.57
CA ARG A 275 21.59 -9.28 -8.46
C ARG A 275 21.96 -8.80 -9.85
#